data_AF-A0A0F9LVM0-F1
#
_entry.id   AF-A0A0F9LVM0-F1
#
_cell.length_a   1.000
_cell.length_b   1.000
_cell.length_c   1.000
_cell.angle_alpha   90.00
_cell.angle_beta   90.00
_cell.angle_gamma   90.00
#
_symmetry.space_group_name_H-M   'P 1'
#
loop_
_entity.id
_entity.type
_entity.pdbx_description
1 polymer ?
#
loop_
_entity_poly.entity_id
_entity_poly.type
_entity_poly.pdbx_seq_one_letter_code
_entity_poly.pdbx_strand_id
1 'polypeptide(L)'
;MKIYDAQGRQVTTNEIETLEFYDTGWIACNDWTNQHLGTTLGNDVAHSLSAPLSDLLVKVLISSDGTDANSFELVDAVLNTTVRGITIYAVNDDNIIVQTADNGLGYINSDGAFITLVSSSWYYKIKIWKLG
;
A
#
# COMPACT_ATOMS: atom_id res chain seq x y z
N MET A 1 19.27 11.72 -25.51
CA MET A 1 19.22 10.36 -26.09
C MET A 1 17.88 10.22 -26.80
N LYS A 2 17.86 9.89 -28.10
CA LYS A 2 16.61 9.66 -28.84
C LYS A 2 16.24 8.18 -28.71
N ILE A 3 15.01 7.88 -28.33
CA ILE A 3 14.49 6.51 -28.20
C ILE A 3 13.60 6.23 -29.41
N TYR A 4 13.68 5.02 -29.96
CA TYR A 4 12.92 4.59 -31.13
C TYR A 4 12.15 3.30 -30.81
N ASP A 5 10.97 3.14 -31.39
CA ASP A 5 10.19 1.90 -31.26
C ASP A 5 10.69 0.79 -32.21
N ALA A 6 10.10 -0.40 -32.14
CA ALA A 6 10.45 -1.54 -32.98
C ALA A 6 10.15 -1.30 -34.48
N GLN A 7 9.44 -0.23 -34.82
CA GLN A 7 9.10 0.20 -36.17
C GLN A 7 9.95 1.41 -36.63
N GLY A 8 10.93 1.83 -35.82
CA GLY A 8 11.85 2.93 -36.14
C GLY A 8 11.26 4.33 -35.99
N ARG A 9 10.08 4.48 -35.37
CA ARG A 9 9.50 5.79 -35.06
C ARG A 9 10.19 6.36 -33.83
N GLN A 10 10.51 7.66 -33.85
CA GLN A 10 11.06 8.34 -32.69
C GLN A 10 9.97 8.44 -31.62
N VAL A 11 10.16 7.73 -30.52
CA VAL A 11 9.30 7.78 -29.34
C VAL A 11 9.52 9.14 -28.70
N THR A 12 8.47 9.96 -28.68
CA THR A 12 8.50 11.19 -27.89
C THR A 12 8.31 10.81 -26.43
N THR A 13 8.88 11.56 -25.49
CA THR A 13 8.75 11.32 -24.04
C THR A 13 7.30 11.28 -23.52
N ASN A 14 6.31 11.58 -24.37
CA ASN A 14 4.87 11.50 -24.09
C ASN A 14 4.26 10.09 -24.31
N GLU A 15 5.04 9.10 -24.78
CA GLU A 15 4.57 7.71 -24.97
C GLU A 15 5.04 6.76 -23.85
N ILE A 16 5.62 7.28 -22.77
CA ILE A 16 5.63 6.54 -21.50
C ILE A 16 4.25 6.82 -20.90
N GLU A 17 3.31 5.88 -21.10
CA GLU A 17 2.09 5.86 -20.31
C GLU A 17 2.51 5.76 -18.84
N THR A 18 2.44 6.88 -18.15
CA THR A 18 2.62 6.90 -16.70
C THR A 18 1.38 6.21 -16.15
N LEU A 19 1.54 5.04 -15.53
CA LEU A 19 0.42 4.32 -14.92
C LEU A 19 -0.36 5.28 -14.02
N GLU A 20 -1.68 5.36 -14.21
CA GLU A 20 -2.56 6.09 -13.31
C GLU A 20 -2.38 5.54 -11.89
N PHE A 21 -2.18 6.43 -10.92
CA PHE A 21 -1.90 6.02 -9.56
C PHE A 21 -2.54 6.94 -8.53
N TYR A 22 -2.71 6.39 -7.33
CA TYR A 22 -3.19 7.06 -6.13
C TYR A 22 -2.18 6.90 -5.00
N ASP A 23 -2.04 7.92 -4.15
CA ASP A 23 -1.15 7.93 -2.98
C ASP A 23 -1.87 8.65 -1.82
N THR A 24 -2.00 7.98 -0.68
CA THR A 24 -2.65 8.58 0.51
C THR A 24 -1.79 9.65 1.19
N GLY A 25 -0.50 9.74 0.86
CA GLY A 25 0.50 10.34 1.73
C GLY A 25 0.72 9.49 2.99
N TRP A 26 1.52 10.02 3.92
CA TRP A 26 1.75 9.38 5.23
C TRP A 26 0.65 9.77 6.22
N ILE A 27 -0.04 8.77 6.77
CA ILE A 27 -1.12 8.93 7.74
C ILE A 27 -0.70 8.31 9.06
N ALA A 28 -0.86 9.04 10.16
CA ALA A 28 -0.54 8.55 11.49
C ALA A 28 -1.51 7.44 11.93
N CYS A 29 -0.97 6.40 12.54
CA CYS A 29 -1.70 5.29 13.15
C CYS A 29 -1.02 4.93 14.48
N ASN A 30 -1.77 5.11 15.57
CA ASN A 30 -1.32 4.87 16.93
C ASN A 30 -1.84 3.55 17.51
N ASP A 31 -2.89 3.00 16.91
CA ASP A 31 -3.45 1.68 17.21
C ASP A 31 -3.61 0.94 15.89
N TRP A 32 -2.97 -0.21 15.79
CA TRP A 32 -2.94 -1.05 14.60
C TRP A 32 -3.91 -2.23 14.72
N THR A 33 -4.61 -2.41 15.84
CA THR A 33 -5.56 -3.50 16.05
C THR A 33 -6.87 -3.24 15.34
N ASN A 34 -7.32 -4.20 14.52
CA ASN A 34 -8.61 -4.17 13.83
C ASN A 34 -8.91 -2.79 13.20
N GLN A 35 -8.02 -2.32 12.33
CA GLN A 35 -8.13 -1.02 11.70
C GLN A 35 -8.37 -1.13 10.20
N HIS A 36 -9.19 -0.21 9.70
CA HIS A 36 -9.26 0.12 8.28
C HIS A 36 -8.20 1.20 7.99
N LEU A 37 -7.15 0.85 7.28
CA LEU A 37 -6.14 1.78 6.79
C LEU A 37 -6.69 2.45 5.53
N GLY A 38 -7.41 3.57 5.70
CA GLY A 38 -8.06 4.29 4.61
C GLY A 38 -7.29 5.51 4.10
N THR A 39 -7.94 6.29 3.23
CA THR A 39 -7.57 7.69 2.93
C THR A 39 -7.50 8.54 4.21
N THR A 40 -8.29 8.16 5.20
CA THR A 40 -8.14 8.54 6.60
C THR A 40 -8.28 7.29 7.46
N LEU A 41 -7.64 7.26 8.62
CA LEU A 41 -7.69 6.10 9.52
C LEU A 41 -9.15 5.80 9.92
N GLY A 42 -9.56 4.53 9.79
CA GLY A 42 -10.91 4.06 10.08
C GLY A 42 -11.89 4.10 8.90
N ASN A 43 -11.45 4.48 7.70
CA ASN A 43 -12.28 4.52 6.49
C ASN A 43 -11.70 3.64 5.38
N ASP A 44 -12.42 3.57 4.26
CA ASP A 44 -11.94 2.95 3.02
C ASP A 44 -10.84 3.80 2.38
N VAL A 45 -10.10 3.21 1.45
CA VAL A 45 -9.22 3.93 0.54
C VAL A 45 -10.01 4.34 -0.69
N ALA A 46 -10.31 5.63 -0.81
CA ALA A 46 -11.00 6.21 -1.97
C ALA A 46 -9.96 6.63 -3.03
N HIS A 47 -9.67 5.75 -3.97
CA HIS A 47 -8.58 5.91 -4.94
C HIS A 47 -9.01 6.46 -6.30
N SER A 48 -10.29 6.35 -6.65
CA SER A 48 -10.89 6.96 -7.87
C SER A 48 -10.18 6.57 -9.18
N LEU A 49 -9.70 5.32 -9.30
CA LEU A 49 -9.02 4.83 -10.50
C LEU A 49 -9.98 4.11 -11.47
N SER A 50 -11.25 3.96 -11.08
CA SER A 50 -12.29 3.27 -11.85
C SER A 50 -11.80 1.93 -12.41
N ALA A 51 -11.28 1.09 -11.52
CA ALA A 51 -10.72 -0.21 -11.84
C ALA A 51 -11.01 -1.22 -10.70
N PRO A 52 -11.39 -2.45 -11.04
CA PRO A 52 -11.58 -3.49 -10.04
C PRO A 52 -10.25 -3.87 -9.39
N LEU A 53 -10.28 -4.44 -8.18
CA LEU A 53 -9.09 -4.82 -7.42
C LEU A 53 -8.11 -5.72 -8.20
N SER A 54 -8.59 -6.55 -9.13
CA SER A 54 -7.73 -7.41 -9.98
C SER A 54 -6.78 -6.62 -10.88
N ASP A 55 -7.15 -5.38 -11.20
CA ASP A 55 -6.44 -4.52 -12.15
C ASP A 55 -5.66 -3.43 -11.39
N LEU A 56 -5.51 -3.60 -10.07
CA LEU A 56 -4.79 -2.70 -9.18
C LEU A 56 -3.57 -3.40 -8.58
N LEU A 57 -2.42 -2.72 -8.62
CA LEU A 57 -1.29 -3.01 -7.73
C LEU A 57 -1.42 -2.15 -6.48
N VAL A 58 -1.62 -2.77 -5.32
CA VAL A 58 -1.70 -2.08 -4.03
C VAL A 58 -0.45 -2.35 -3.21
N LYS A 59 0.22 -1.30 -2.76
CA LYS A 59 1.32 -1.36 -1.79
C LYS A 59 0.94 -0.65 -0.51
N VAL A 60 1.14 -1.32 0.62
CA VAL A 60 0.98 -0.74 1.95
C VAL A 60 2.37 -0.59 2.57
N LEU A 61 2.79 0.66 2.73
CA LEU A 61 4.07 1.04 3.30
C LEU A 61 3.87 1.51 4.74
N ILE A 62 4.85 1.21 5.59
CA ILE A 62 4.87 1.57 7.00
C ILE A 62 6.16 2.34 7.28
N SER A 63 6.09 3.39 8.10
CA SER A 63 7.22 4.22 8.51
C SER A 63 7.09 4.61 9.99
N SER A 64 8.22 4.72 10.70
CA SER A 64 8.21 5.14 12.11
C SER A 64 8.14 6.66 12.30
N ASP A 65 8.41 7.45 11.26
CA ASP A 65 8.42 8.92 11.31
C ASP A 65 7.60 9.60 10.19
N GLY A 66 6.92 8.82 9.35
CA GLY A 66 6.12 9.36 8.24
C GLY A 66 6.98 9.87 7.10
N THR A 67 8.13 9.22 6.86
CA THR A 67 9.01 9.52 5.73
C THR A 67 9.34 8.26 4.93
N ASP A 68 9.69 8.43 3.65
CA ASP A 68 10.11 7.30 2.83
C ASP A 68 11.48 6.73 3.25
N ALA A 69 12.27 7.49 4.02
CA ALA A 69 13.66 7.16 4.37
C ALA A 69 13.82 5.91 5.26
N ASN A 70 12.79 5.55 6.02
CA ASN A 70 12.76 4.35 6.87
C ASN A 70 11.56 3.45 6.56
N SER A 71 10.92 3.68 5.41
CA SER A 71 9.72 2.94 5.06
C SER A 71 10.02 1.50 4.66
N PHE A 72 9.08 0.61 4.94
CA PHE A 72 9.09 -0.77 4.45
C PHE A 72 7.70 -1.20 4.03
N GLU A 73 7.63 -2.16 3.12
CA GLU A 73 6.40 -2.77 2.65
C GLU A 73 6.07 -4.01 3.50
N LEU A 74 4.82 -4.15 3.91
CA LEU A 74 4.36 -5.39 4.53
C LEU A 74 3.98 -6.39 3.43
N VAL A 75 4.83 -7.40 3.22
CA VAL A 75 4.69 -8.36 2.11
C VAL A 75 3.87 -9.59 2.50
N ASP A 76 3.71 -9.90 3.79
CA ASP A 76 2.98 -11.09 4.25
C ASP A 76 2.28 -10.89 5.61
N ALA A 77 1.17 -11.60 5.79
CA ALA A 77 0.44 -11.70 7.04
C ALA A 77 0.93 -12.93 7.81
N VAL A 78 1.62 -12.71 8.94
CA VAL A 78 2.04 -13.83 9.79
C VAL A 78 0.85 -14.39 10.56
N LEU A 79 0.25 -15.44 10.02
CA LEU A 79 -0.78 -16.27 10.66
C LEU A 79 -0.11 -17.27 11.62
N ASN A 80 0.30 -16.82 12.81
CA ASN A 80 0.59 -17.76 13.91
C ASN A 80 -0.69 -17.98 14.76
N THR A 81 -0.58 -18.48 15.99
CA THR A 81 -1.73 -18.63 16.92
C THR A 81 -2.44 -17.31 17.24
N THR A 82 -1.89 -16.18 16.80
CA THR A 82 -2.40 -14.82 16.95
C THR A 82 -2.49 -14.20 15.55
N VAL A 83 -3.71 -13.93 15.09
CA VAL A 83 -3.93 -13.40 13.73
C VAL A 83 -3.32 -12.00 13.61
N ARG A 84 -2.33 -11.84 12.73
CA ARG A 84 -1.61 -10.59 12.44
C ARG A 84 -1.45 -10.43 10.94
N GLY A 85 -1.52 -9.19 10.45
CA GLY A 85 -1.27 -8.88 9.05
C GLY A 85 -2.34 -8.01 8.43
N ILE A 86 -2.36 -7.99 7.10
CA ILE A 86 -3.26 -7.15 6.31
C ILE A 86 -4.05 -8.02 5.34
N THR A 87 -5.30 -7.65 5.09
CA THR A 87 -6.07 -8.16 3.96
C THR A 87 -6.69 -6.99 3.20
N ILE A 88 -6.71 -7.10 1.87
CA ILE A 88 -7.25 -6.08 0.99
C ILE A 88 -8.54 -6.61 0.37
N TYR A 89 -9.63 -5.85 0.50
CA TYR A 89 -10.94 -6.20 -0.04
C TYR A 89 -11.40 -5.14 -1.05
N ALA A 90 -12.03 -5.60 -2.13
CA ALA A 90 -12.75 -4.70 -3.02
C ALA A 90 -14.05 -4.21 -2.35
N VAL A 91 -14.38 -2.94 -2.53
CA VAL A 91 -15.70 -2.38 -2.18
C VAL A 91 -16.46 -2.06 -3.47
N ASN A 92 -15.82 -1.31 -4.36
CA ASN A 92 -16.24 -1.03 -5.73
C ASN A 92 -15.01 -0.57 -6.55
N ASP A 93 -15.21 -0.15 -7.79
CA ASP A 93 -14.11 0.20 -8.71
C ASP A 93 -13.30 1.46 -8.31
N ASP A 94 -13.75 2.20 -7.30
CA ASP A 94 -13.08 3.41 -6.81
C ASP A 94 -12.64 3.29 -5.34
N ASN A 95 -13.00 2.19 -4.66
CA ASN A 95 -12.79 2.02 -3.22
C ASN A 95 -12.33 0.60 -2.85
N ILE A 96 -11.34 0.53 -1.95
CA ILE A 96 -10.87 -0.72 -1.33
C ILE A 96 -10.80 -0.57 0.19
N ILE A 97 -10.88 -1.69 0.90
CA ILE A 97 -10.56 -1.77 2.33
C ILE A 97 -9.17 -2.37 2.47
N VAL A 98 -8.32 -1.75 3.29
CA VAL A 98 -7.06 -2.34 3.77
C VAL A 98 -7.21 -2.60 5.26
N GLN A 99 -7.50 -3.85 5.62
CA GLN A 99 -7.84 -4.27 6.98
C GLN A 99 -6.61 -4.81 7.69
N THR A 100 -6.30 -4.31 8.89
CA THR A 100 -5.35 -4.97 9.81
C THR A 100 -6.05 -6.04 10.66
N ALA A 101 -5.33 -7.07 11.08
CA ALA A 101 -5.91 -8.11 11.94
C ALA A 101 -6.22 -7.62 13.37
N ASP A 102 -7.00 -8.41 14.12
CA ASP A 102 -7.39 -8.13 15.51
C ASP A 102 -6.21 -7.86 16.46
N ASN A 103 -5.04 -8.42 16.16
CA ASN A 103 -3.85 -8.25 17.00
C ASN A 103 -2.80 -7.31 16.39
N GLY A 104 -3.16 -6.58 15.33
CA GLY A 104 -2.25 -5.68 14.62
C GLY A 104 -1.37 -6.38 13.59
N LEU A 105 -0.14 -5.89 13.43
CA LEU A 105 0.78 -6.35 12.41
C LEU A 105 1.96 -7.13 13.00
N GLY A 106 2.51 -8.02 12.20
CA GLY A 106 3.76 -8.71 12.46
C GLY A 106 4.65 -8.61 11.23
N TYR A 107 5.92 -8.27 11.42
CA TYR A 107 6.89 -8.17 10.32
C TYR A 107 8.28 -8.64 10.79
N ILE A 108 9.15 -8.96 9.84
CA ILE A 108 10.55 -9.30 10.11
C ILE A 108 11.39 -8.04 9.88
N ASN A 109 12.17 -7.63 10.87
CA ASN A 109 13.06 -6.47 10.74
C ASN A 109 14.35 -6.82 9.97
N SER A 110 15.22 -5.83 9.76
CA SER A 110 16.48 -6.00 9.03
C SER A 110 17.46 -6.99 9.68
N ASP A 111 17.30 -7.27 10.98
CA ASP A 111 18.12 -8.24 11.73
C ASP A 111 17.54 -9.66 11.68
N GLY A 112 16.44 -9.86 10.96
CA GLY A 112 15.73 -11.15 10.87
C GLY A 112 14.84 -11.45 12.08
N ALA A 113 14.63 -10.49 12.99
CA ALA A 113 13.79 -10.66 14.17
C ALA A 113 12.32 -10.35 13.86
N PHE A 114 11.42 -11.14 14.46
CA PHE A 114 9.99 -10.86 14.40
C PHE A 114 9.60 -9.71 15.33
N ILE A 115 9.00 -8.68 14.76
CA ILE A 115 8.50 -7.50 15.45
C ILE A 115 6.98 -7.43 15.32
N THR A 116 6.35 -6.94 16.37
CA THR A 116 4.91 -6.76 16.48
C THR A 116 4.58 -5.27 16.56
N LEU A 117 3.59 -4.84 15.76
CA LEU A 117 3.09 -3.47 15.74
C LEU A 117 1.62 -3.48 16.20
N VAL A 118 1.36 -2.96 17.41
CA VAL A 118 0.02 -2.91 18.02
C VAL A 118 -0.31 -1.48 18.43
N SER A 119 0.41 -0.93 19.42
CA SER A 119 0.12 0.38 20.01
C SER A 119 1.25 1.38 19.79
N SER A 120 1.91 1.32 18.62
CA SER A 120 3.04 2.17 18.29
C SER A 120 2.59 3.33 17.40
N SER A 121 2.99 4.55 17.74
CA SER A 121 2.70 5.78 16.97
C SER A 121 3.56 5.83 15.70
N TRP A 122 3.14 5.08 14.69
CA TRP A 122 3.81 4.96 13.40
C TRP A 122 2.88 5.51 12.31
N TYR A 123 3.31 5.40 11.05
CA TYR A 123 2.61 5.93 9.90
C TYR A 123 2.42 4.85 8.84
N TYR A 124 1.35 4.94 8.08
CA TYR A 124 1.14 4.14 6.88
C TYR A 124 0.99 5.03 5.64
N LYS A 125 1.32 4.48 4.47
CA LYS A 125 1.06 5.06 3.16
C LYS A 125 0.56 3.96 2.24
N ILE A 126 -0.51 4.21 1.52
CA ILE A 126 -1.06 3.28 0.54
C ILE A 126 -0.85 3.88 -0.84
N LYS A 127 -0.19 3.11 -1.69
CA LYS A 127 0.02 3.47 -3.09
C LYS A 127 -0.67 2.45 -3.97
N ILE A 128 -1.43 2.94 -4.94
CA ILE A 128 -2.23 2.11 -5.83
C ILE A 128 -1.91 2.51 -7.27
N TRP A 129 -1.59 1.54 -8.11
CA TRP A 129 -1.41 1.75 -9.55
C TRP A 129 -2.43 0.93 -10.31
N LYS A 130 -3.04 1.54 -11.33
CA LYS A 130 -3.87 0.84 -12.31
C LYS A 130 -2.98 0.10 -13.30
N LEU A 131 -3.20 -1.20 -13.48
CA LEU A 131 -2.34 -2.07 -14.29
C LEU A 131 -2.78 -2.19 -15.76
N GLY A 132 -4.04 -1.88 -16.07
CA GLY A 132 -4.59 -1.90 -17.44
C GLY A 132 -5.31 -3.20 -17.80
#